data_AF-A0A1G6UQC1-F1
#
_entry.id   AF-A0A1G6UQC1-F1
#
_cell.length_a   1.000
_cell.length_b   1.000
_cell.length_c   1.000
_cell.angle_alpha   90.00
_cell.angle_beta   90.00
_cell.angle_gamma   90.00
#
_symmetry.space_group_name_H-M   'P 1'
#
loop_
_entity.id
_entity.type
_entity.pdbx_description
1 polymer ?
#
loop_
_entity_poly.entity_id
_entity_poly.type
_entity_poly.pdbx_seq_one_letter_code
_entity_poly.pdbx_strand_id
1 'polypeptide(L)'
;MPLLKLLHFMALICWCGVLLYLPAMIAAGTRASDEMFYRDHAHLTRTVFNMIATPAALLAIGSGTALFLRESIFDPWLIVKLTTVAGMVLCHALCGVLILRIERAAEPALRRDCLLIALLLSALIGATLWLVLAKPF
;
A
#
# COMPACT_ATOMS: atom_id res chain seq x y z
N MET A 1 17.43 -17.13 -8.18
CA MET A 1 17.26 -17.92 -6.94
C MET A 1 15.81 -17.84 -6.47
N PRO A 2 15.18 -18.98 -6.14
CA PRO A 2 13.76 -19.02 -5.78
C PRO A 2 13.43 -18.26 -4.49
N LEU A 3 14.38 -18.17 -3.53
CA LEU A 3 14.16 -17.47 -2.26
C LEU A 3 13.91 -15.97 -2.42
N LEU A 4 14.62 -15.28 -3.31
CA LEU A 4 14.39 -13.84 -3.54
C LEU A 4 13.02 -13.57 -4.17
N LYS A 5 12.59 -14.44 -5.08
CA LYS A 5 11.25 -14.36 -5.68
C LYS A 5 10.18 -14.61 -4.61
N LEU A 6 10.36 -15.63 -3.78
CA LEU A 6 9.45 -15.92 -2.67
C LEU A 6 9.36 -14.75 -1.70
N LEU A 7 10.49 -14.21 -1.25
CA LEU A 7 10.55 -13.06 -0.35
C LEU A 7 9.84 -11.85 -0.97
N HIS A 8 10.07 -11.59 -2.26
CA HIS A 8 9.41 -10.51 -2.99
C HIS A 8 7.89 -10.67 -2.99
N PHE A 9 7.39 -11.85 -3.38
CA PHE A 9 5.94 -12.11 -3.41
C PHE A 9 5.32 -12.06 -2.01
N MET A 10 5.99 -12.60 -0.98
CA MET A 10 5.49 -12.52 0.40
C MET A 10 5.40 -11.07 0.90
N ALA A 11 6.46 -10.28 0.66
CA ALA A 11 6.47 -8.86 1.01
C ALA A 11 5.39 -8.08 0.25
N LEU A 12 5.23 -8.36 -1.05
CA LEU A 12 4.22 -7.74 -1.89
C LEU A 12 2.80 -8.06 -1.40
N ILE A 13 2.49 -9.34 -1.11
CA ILE A 13 1.17 -9.75 -0.59
C ILE A 13 0.88 -9.07 0.74
N CYS A 14 1.86 -9.08 1.66
CA CYS A 14 1.73 -8.40 2.95
C CYS A 14 1.46 -6.90 2.76
N TRP A 15 2.23 -6.24 1.89
CA TRP A 15 2.09 -4.82 1.61
C TRP A 15 0.73 -4.48 0.99
N CYS A 16 0.28 -5.26 0.01
CA CYS A 16 -1.04 -5.13 -0.62
C CYS A 16 -2.17 -5.27 0.41
N GLY A 17 -2.12 -6.30 1.27
CA GLY A 17 -3.13 -6.55 2.28
C GLY A 17 -3.25 -5.38 3.27
N VAL A 18 -2.12 -4.90 3.76
CA VAL A 18 -2.08 -3.77 4.70
C VAL A 18 -2.55 -2.48 4.03
N LEU A 19 -2.15 -2.22 2.78
CA LEU A 19 -2.59 -1.05 2.02
C LEU A 19 -4.11 -1.01 1.79
N LEU A 20 -4.74 -2.16 1.52
CA LEU A 20 -6.20 -2.22 1.38
C LEU A 20 -6.92 -2.04 2.71
N TYR A 21 -6.33 -2.55 3.80
CA TYR A 21 -6.93 -2.49 5.13
C TYR A 21 -6.87 -1.09 5.76
N LEU A 22 -5.79 -0.33 5.49
CA LEU A 22 -5.58 1.00 6.09
C LEU A 22 -6.72 2.00 5.82
N PRO A 23 -7.14 2.27 4.57
CA PRO A 23 -8.21 3.21 4.28
C PRO A 23 -9.53 2.83 4.95
N ALA A 24 -9.81 1.52 5.08
CA ALA A 24 -10.99 1.03 5.77
C ALA A 24 -10.92 1.31 7.28
N MET A 25 -9.75 1.10 7.91
CA MET A 25 -9.55 1.45 9.32
C MET A 25 -9.69 2.96 9.57
N ILE A 26 -9.11 3.79 8.69
CA ILE A 26 -9.18 5.26 8.80
C ILE A 26 -10.64 5.71 8.65
N ALA A 27 -11.37 5.17 7.66
CA ALA A 27 -12.79 5.45 7.49
C ALA A 27 -13.64 5.01 8.70
N ALA A 28 -13.30 3.89 9.35
CA ALA A 28 -13.98 3.46 10.57
C ALA A 28 -13.76 4.42 11.75
N GLY A 29 -12.55 4.97 11.89
CA GLY A 29 -12.21 5.96 12.92
C GLY A 29 -13.05 7.23 12.84
N THR A 30 -13.42 7.68 11.62
CA THR A 30 -14.28 8.85 11.43
C THR A 30 -15.72 8.69 11.93
N ARG A 31 -16.15 7.47 12.29
CA ARG A 31 -17.52 7.19 12.79
C ARG A 31 -17.62 7.15 14.31
N ALA A 32 -16.50 7.06 15.02
CA ALA A 32 -16.50 6.94 16.46
C ALA A 32 -16.82 8.30 17.11
N SER A 33 -17.90 8.35 17.88
CA SER A 33 -18.29 9.54 18.67
C SER A 33 -17.60 9.60 20.03
N ASP A 34 -16.92 8.53 20.43
CA ASP A 34 -16.20 8.42 21.71
C ASP A 34 -14.73 8.80 21.51
N GLU A 35 -14.29 9.87 22.17
CA GLU A 35 -12.94 10.40 22.07
C GLU A 35 -11.86 9.41 22.55
N MET A 36 -12.19 8.54 23.53
CA MET A 36 -11.24 7.54 24.04
C MET A 36 -10.99 6.46 22.98
N PHE A 37 -12.07 5.92 22.41
CA PHE A 37 -12.00 4.95 21.31
C PHE A 37 -11.31 5.55 20.07
N TYR A 38 -11.57 6.82 19.78
CA TYR A 38 -10.96 7.53 18.65
C TYR A 38 -9.44 7.61 18.75
N ARG A 39 -8.90 8.00 19.91
CA ARG A 39 -7.45 8.14 20.14
C ARG A 39 -6.73 6.80 20.06
N ASP A 40 -7.29 5.76 20.66
CA ASP A 40 -6.71 4.41 20.60
C ASP A 40 -6.71 3.86 19.16
N HIS A 41 -7.81 4.10 18.42
CA HIS A 41 -7.92 3.65 17.03
C HIS A 41 -6.96 4.38 16.09
N ALA A 42 -6.75 5.69 16.30
CA ALA A 42 -5.76 6.49 15.57
C ALA A 42 -4.32 6.01 15.84
N HIS A 43 -4.01 5.70 17.11
CA HIS A 43 -2.70 5.15 17.47
C HIS A 43 -2.48 3.78 16.81
N LEU A 44 -3.48 2.89 16.86
CA LEU A 44 -3.42 1.57 16.23
C LEU A 44 -3.17 1.67 14.71
N THR A 45 -3.89 2.54 14.01
CA THR A 45 -3.73 2.75 12.55
C THR A 45 -2.31 3.20 12.21
N ARG A 46 -1.74 4.12 13.00
CA ARG A 46 -0.37 4.59 12.84
C ARG A 46 0.66 3.49 13.14
N THR A 47 0.44 2.68 14.18
CA THR A 47 1.32 1.56 14.50
C THR A 47 1.35 0.54 13.35
N VAL A 48 0.18 0.17 12.80
CA VAL A 48 0.09 -0.74 11.65
C VAL A 48 0.82 -0.17 10.42
N PHE A 49 0.66 1.13 10.15
CA PHE A 49 1.36 1.78 9.03
C PHE A 49 2.88 1.75 9.19
N ASN A 50 3.38 2.13 10.36
CA ASN A 50 4.81 2.26 10.57
C ASN A 50 5.52 0.91 10.77
N MET A 51 4.91 0.00 11.53
CA MET A 51 5.50 -1.29 11.87
C MET A 51 5.25 -2.41 10.87
N ILE A 52 4.20 -2.32 10.05
CA ILE A 52 3.84 -3.39 9.11
C ILE A 52 3.91 -2.88 7.67
N ALA A 53 3.17 -1.81 7.36
CA ALA A 53 3.04 -1.33 5.97
C ALA A 53 4.40 -0.87 5.41
N THR A 54 5.13 -0.05 6.18
CA THR A 54 6.41 0.53 5.75
C THR A 54 7.51 -0.51 5.54
N PRO A 55 7.80 -1.43 6.48
CA PRO A 55 8.81 -2.46 6.23
C PRO A 55 8.40 -3.44 5.12
N ALA A 56 7.11 -3.78 5.00
CA ALA A 56 6.64 -4.59 3.88
C ALA A 56 6.87 -3.89 2.53
N ALA A 57 6.62 -2.57 2.45
CA ALA A 57 6.89 -1.77 1.27
C ALA A 57 8.39 -1.78 0.90
N LEU A 58 9.26 -1.54 1.89
CA LEU A 58 10.71 -1.53 1.68
C LEU A 58 11.22 -2.90 1.21
N LEU A 59 10.74 -3.98 1.80
CA LEU A 59 11.10 -5.34 1.38
C LEU A 59 10.60 -5.63 -0.03
N ALA A 60 9.36 -5.26 -0.38
CA ALA A 60 8.81 -5.47 -1.71
C ALA A 60 9.59 -4.69 -2.79
N ILE A 61 9.86 -3.40 -2.55
CA ILE A 61 10.61 -2.54 -3.48
C ILE A 61 12.07 -2.99 -3.58
N GLY A 62 12.73 -3.27 -2.46
CA GLY A 62 14.13 -3.67 -2.42
C GLY A 62 14.35 -5.01 -3.13
N SER A 63 13.51 -6.01 -2.83
CA SER A 63 13.56 -7.30 -3.51
C SER A 63 13.18 -7.22 -4.99
N GLY A 64 12.23 -6.36 -5.37
CA GLY A 64 11.86 -6.12 -6.76
C GLY A 64 12.98 -5.45 -7.56
N THR A 65 13.65 -4.46 -6.95
CA THR A 65 14.81 -3.79 -7.53
C THR A 65 15.99 -4.75 -7.70
N ALA A 66 16.24 -5.61 -6.71
CA ALA A 66 17.27 -6.65 -6.79
C ALA A 66 16.98 -7.68 -7.90
N LEU A 67 15.71 -8.03 -8.12
CA LEU A 67 15.30 -8.87 -9.26
C LEU A 67 15.60 -8.18 -10.60
N PHE A 68 15.31 -6.88 -10.69
CA PHE A 68 15.53 -6.08 -11.89
C PHE A 68 17.01 -5.98 -12.27
N LEU A 69 17.89 -5.59 -11.32
CA LEU A 69 19.35 -5.51 -11.54
C LEU A 69 19.95 -6.84 -12.02
N ARG A 70 19.32 -7.97 -11.66
CA ARG A 70 19.74 -9.31 -12.07
C ARG A 70 19.27 -9.70 -13.46
N GLU A 71 18.05 -9.34 -13.84
CA GLU A 71 17.47 -9.73 -15.13
C GLU A 71 17.97 -8.82 -16.27
N SER A 72 18.40 -7.58 -16.01
CA SER A 72 18.98 -6.65 -17.00
C SER A 72 18.14 -6.48 -18.29
N ILE A 73 16.82 -6.64 -18.18
CA ILE A 73 15.89 -6.55 -19.30
C ILE A 73 15.20 -5.17 -19.26
N PHE A 74 15.63 -4.27 -20.15
CA PHE A 74 15.00 -2.96 -20.36
C PHE A 74 13.87 -3.05 -21.39
N ASP A 75 12.85 -3.84 -21.07
CA ASP A 75 11.66 -4.02 -21.91
C ASP A 75 10.59 -2.98 -21.53
N PRO A 76 9.82 -2.38 -22.45
CA PRO A 76 8.72 -1.47 -22.10
C PRO A 76 7.74 -2.06 -21.08
N TRP A 77 7.59 -3.39 -21.05
CA TRP A 77 6.81 -4.11 -20.04
C TRP A 77 7.26 -3.85 -18.60
N LEU A 78 8.57 -3.71 -18.39
CA LEU A 78 9.15 -3.39 -17.09
C LEU A 78 8.77 -1.98 -16.64
N ILE A 79 8.77 -1.01 -17.55
CA ILE A 79 8.39 0.37 -17.24
C ILE A 79 6.97 0.39 -16.70
N VAL A 80 6.04 -0.33 -17.35
CA VAL A 80 4.63 -0.41 -16.90
C VAL A 80 4.52 -1.07 -15.52
N LYS A 81 5.30 -2.11 -15.23
CA LYS A 81 5.37 -2.71 -13.88
C LYS A 81 5.84 -1.70 -12.84
N LEU A 82 6.94 -1.00 -13.12
CA LEU A 82 7.53 -0.03 -12.20
C LEU A 82 6.63 1.18 -11.98
N THR A 83 5.96 1.69 -13.02
CA THR A 83 4.99 2.79 -12.87
C THR A 83 3.81 2.39 -12.00
N THR A 84 3.34 1.14 -12.12
CA THR A 84 2.22 0.65 -11.29
C THR A 84 2.64 0.53 -9.83
N VAL A 85 3.83 -0.04 -9.56
CA VAL A 85 4.39 -0.10 -8.19
C VAL A 85 4.66 1.29 -7.63
N ALA A 86 5.17 2.22 -8.42
CA ALA A 86 5.37 3.61 -8.03
C ALA A 86 4.03 4.28 -7.65
N GLY A 87 2.96 3.99 -8.39
CA GLY A 87 1.60 4.40 -8.01
C GLY A 87 1.18 3.86 -6.64
N MET A 88 1.48 2.59 -6.34
CA MET A 88 1.20 2.02 -5.01
C MET A 88 2.01 2.71 -3.90
N VAL A 89 3.28 3.07 -4.16
CA VAL A 89 4.10 3.85 -3.23
C VAL A 89 3.50 5.23 -2.99
N LEU A 90 3.00 5.90 -4.02
CA LEU A 90 2.32 7.19 -3.87
C LEU A 90 1.06 7.04 -3.01
N CYS A 91 0.24 6.02 -3.26
CA CYS A 91 -0.93 5.74 -2.43
C CYS A 91 -0.55 5.40 -0.99
N HIS A 92 0.56 4.69 -0.76
CA HIS A 92 1.09 4.44 0.57
C HIS A 92 1.44 5.74 1.30
N ALA A 93 2.12 6.67 0.63
CA ALA A 93 2.41 7.99 1.20
C ALA A 93 1.13 8.78 1.49
N LEU A 94 0.14 8.73 0.58
CA LEU A 94 -1.17 9.35 0.81
C LEU A 94 -1.88 8.76 2.03
N CYS A 95 -1.85 7.44 2.23
CA CYS A 95 -2.38 6.82 3.45
C CYS A 95 -1.70 7.38 4.71
N GLY A 96 -0.37 7.59 4.68
CA GLY A 96 0.36 8.25 5.77
C GLY A 96 -0.12 9.67 6.02
N VAL A 97 -0.38 10.45 4.97
CA VAL A 97 -0.97 11.80 5.09
C VAL A 97 -2.37 11.75 5.69
N LEU A 98 -3.21 10.79 5.29
CA LEU A 98 -4.55 10.63 5.87
C LEU A 98 -4.51 10.27 7.36
N ILE A 99 -3.55 9.45 7.79
CA ILE A 99 -3.34 9.15 9.22
C ILE A 99 -2.98 10.45 9.98
N LEU A 100 -2.11 11.29 9.44
CA LEU A 100 -1.78 12.56 10.07
C LEU A 100 -2.95 13.55 10.06
N ARG A 101 -3.84 13.48 9.06
CA ARG A 101 -5.05 14.32 9.01
C ARG A 101 -6.09 13.88 10.03
N ILE A 102 -6.32 12.57 10.18
CA ILE A 102 -7.27 12.05 11.18
C ILE A 102 -6.79 12.36 12.61
N GLU A 103 -5.47 12.34 12.87
CA GLU A 103 -4.93 12.78 14.17
C GLU A 103 -5.23 14.26 14.50
N ARG A 104 -5.44 15.13 13.50
CA ARG A 104 -5.70 16.57 13.71
C ARG A 104 -7.18 16.92 13.81
N ALA A 105 -8.01 16.39 12.90
CA ALA A 105 -9.44 16.67 12.88
C ALA A 105 -10.22 15.58 12.10
N ALA A 106 -11.32 15.09 12.69
CA ALA A 106 -12.22 14.14 12.07
C ALA A 106 -13.19 14.86 11.10
N GLU A 107 -12.79 15.04 9.84
CA GLU A 107 -13.67 15.65 8.84
C GLU A 107 -14.43 14.60 8.01
N PRO A 108 -15.72 14.84 7.67
CA PRO A 108 -16.50 13.94 6.82
C PRO A 108 -15.94 13.85 5.39
N ALA A 109 -15.19 14.86 4.93
CA ALA A 109 -14.47 14.83 3.66
C ALA A 109 -13.39 13.72 3.63
N LEU A 110 -12.78 13.42 4.78
CA LEU A 110 -11.72 12.42 4.92
C LEU A 110 -12.20 11.02 4.52
N ARG A 111 -13.48 10.72 4.77
CA ARG A 111 -14.09 9.44 4.37
C ARG A 111 -14.13 9.27 2.85
N ARG A 112 -14.42 10.35 2.10
CA ARG A 112 -14.43 10.30 0.64
C ARG A 112 -13.02 10.06 0.11
N ASP A 113 -12.04 10.77 0.68
CA ASP A 113 -10.62 10.57 0.35
C ASP A 113 -10.18 9.12 0.65
N CYS A 114 -10.56 8.55 1.79
CA CYS A 114 -10.29 7.14 2.12
C CYS A 114 -10.88 6.18 1.08
N LEU A 115 -12.14 6.37 0.68
CA LEU A 115 -12.80 5.50 -0.30
C LEU A 115 -12.15 5.61 -1.68
N LEU A 116 -11.80 6.82 -2.11
CA LEU A 116 -11.11 7.06 -3.37
C LEU A 116 -9.73 6.39 -3.39
N ILE A 117 -8.97 6.52 -2.29
CA ILE A 117 -7.67 5.87 -2.15
C ILE A 117 -7.81 4.34 -2.10
N ALA A 118 -8.82 3.80 -1.40
CA ALA A 118 -9.09 2.37 -1.37
C ALA A 118 -9.41 1.82 -2.77
N LEU A 119 -10.25 2.53 -3.53
CA LEU A 119 -10.59 2.16 -4.90
C LEU A 119 -9.35 2.20 -5.81
N LEU A 120 -8.56 3.27 -5.71
CA LEU A 120 -7.33 3.43 -6.48
C LEU A 120 -6.29 2.35 -6.14
N LEU A 121 -6.12 2.02 -4.86
CA LEU A 121 -5.24 0.93 -4.41
C LEU A 121 -5.73 -0.42 -4.94
N SER A 122 -7.04 -0.68 -4.89
CA SER A 122 -7.63 -1.91 -5.42
C SER A 122 -7.36 -2.05 -6.92
N ALA A 123 -7.51 -0.96 -7.68
CA ALA A 123 -7.21 -0.92 -9.10
C ALA A 123 -5.71 -1.15 -9.40
N LEU A 124 -4.82 -0.49 -8.66
CA LEU A 124 -3.36 -0.65 -8.81
C LEU A 124 -2.88 -2.06 -8.44
N ILE A 125 -3.42 -2.65 -7.38
CA ILE A 125 -3.12 -4.04 -6.98
C ILE A 125 -3.64 -5.01 -8.05
N GLY A 126 -4.87 -4.82 -8.54
CA GLY A 126 -5.39 -5.60 -9.66
C GLY A 126 -4.49 -5.49 -10.92
N ALA A 127 -4.05 -4.29 -11.24
CA ALA A 127 -3.15 -4.03 -12.37
C ALA A 127 -1.78 -4.68 -12.18
N THR A 128 -1.18 -4.61 -10.99
CA THR A 128 0.11 -5.28 -10.72
C THR A 128 0.00 -6.80 -10.84
N LEU A 129 -1.05 -7.41 -10.27
CA LEU A 129 -1.28 -8.85 -10.40
C LEU A 129 -1.53 -9.25 -11.86
N TRP A 130 -2.31 -8.46 -12.59
CA TRP A 130 -2.53 -8.65 -14.02
C TRP A 130 -1.22 -8.56 -14.81
N LEU A 131 -0.40 -7.54 -14.59
CA LEU A 131 0.92 -7.36 -15.23
C LEU A 131 1.91 -8.48 -14.91
N VAL A 132 1.77 -9.12 -13.74
CA VAL A 132 2.57 -10.28 -13.39
C VAL A 132 2.10 -11.51 -14.18
N LEU A 133 0.78 -11.70 -14.31
CA LEU A 133 0.18 -12.88 -14.95
C LEU A 133 0.18 -12.81 -16.49
N ALA A 134 -0.02 -11.61 -17.05
CA ALA A 134 -0.19 -11.37 -18.48
C ALA A 134 1.13 -11.26 -19.24
N LYS A 135 2.29 -11.41 -18.58
CA LYS A 135 3.57 -11.43 -19.30
C LYS A 135 3.56 -12.66 -20.22
N PRO A 136 3.58 -12.50 -21.55
CA PRO A 136 3.67 -13.64 -22.45
C PRO A 136 5.02 -14.33 -22.22
N PHE A 137 5.00 -15.65 -22.14
CA PHE A 137 6.16 -16.51 -21.90
C PHE A 137 7.23 -16.34 -22.99
#